data_AF-A0A7J3LXG3-F1
#
_entry.id   AF-A0A7J3LXG3-F1
#
_cell.length_a   1.000
_cell.length_b   1.000
_cell.length_c   1.000
_cell.angle_alpha   90.00
_cell.angle_beta   90.00
_cell.angle_gamma   90.00
#
_symmetry.space_group_name_H-M   'P 1'
#
loop_
_entity.id
_entity.type
_entity.pdbx_description
1 polymer ?
#
loop_
_entity_poly.entity_id
_entity_poly.type
_entity_poly.pdbx_seq_one_letter_code
_entity_poly.pdbx_strand_id
1 'polypeptide(L)'
;MEHICERDRRMAWWREARFGMFIHWGLYAIPAGVWRGRCISGIGEWIMYNARIPVREYEKLAERFNPTKFNAREWVHIARD
;
A
#
# COMPACT_ATOMS: atom_id res chain seq x y z
N MET A 1 24.33 -19.02 20.41
CA MET A 1 25.03 -17.71 20.40
C MET A 1 25.17 -17.13 19.00
N GLU A 2 25.57 -17.94 18.02
CA GLU A 2 25.80 -17.51 16.63
C GLU A 2 24.59 -16.84 15.94
N HIS A 3 23.39 -17.39 16.10
CA HIS A 3 22.15 -16.84 15.54
C HIS A 3 21.76 -15.44 16.05
N ILE A 4 22.20 -15.06 17.25
CA ILE A 4 21.91 -13.74 17.82
C ILE A 4 22.79 -12.68 17.14
N CYS A 5 24.07 -12.99 16.94
CA CYS A 5 25.01 -12.10 16.26
C CYS A 5 24.61 -11.83 14.80
N GLU A 6 24.15 -12.86 14.09
CA GLU A 6 23.68 -12.71 12.71
C GLU A 6 22.41 -11.82 12.63
N ARG A 7 21.45 -12.04 13.53
CA ARG A 7 20.26 -11.17 13.63
C ARG A 7 20.66 -9.72 13.89
N ASP A 8 21.57 -9.47 14.84
CA ASP A 8 21.99 -8.11 15.18
C ASP A 8 22.71 -7.40 14.04
N ARG A 9 23.54 -8.12 13.26
CA ARG A 9 24.17 -7.58 12.05
C ARG A 9 23.14 -7.14 11.00
N ARG A 10 22.11 -7.95 10.74
CA ARG A 10 21.02 -7.59 9.80
C ARG A 10 20.19 -6.40 10.30
N MET A 11 20.00 -6.29 11.60
CA MET A 11 19.23 -5.21 12.22
C MET A 11 20.01 -3.90 12.35
N ALA A 12 21.33 -3.89 12.12
CA ALA A 12 22.16 -2.68 12.23
C ALA A 12 21.68 -1.59 11.26
N TRP A 13 21.63 -1.90 9.96
CA TRP A 13 21.12 -0.99 8.94
C TRP A 13 19.68 -0.53 9.21
N TRP A 14 18.79 -1.45 9.61
CA TRP A 14 17.39 -1.09 9.92
C TRP A 14 17.29 -0.04 11.03
N ARG A 15 18.09 -0.21 12.11
CA ARG A 15 18.14 0.77 13.19
C ARG A 15 18.74 2.09 12.71
N GLU A 16 19.78 2.05 11.88
CA GLU A 16 20.45 3.25 11.34
C GLU A 16 19.61 4.03 10.33
N ALA A 17 18.71 3.39 9.58
CA ALA A 17 17.95 4.02 8.50
C ALA A 17 17.02 5.14 8.98
N ARG A 18 16.40 5.00 10.17
CA ARG A 18 15.55 5.96 10.93
C ARG A 18 14.33 6.57 10.23
N PHE A 19 14.36 6.77 8.93
CA PHE A 19 13.31 7.35 8.11
C PHE A 19 12.97 6.40 6.96
N GLY A 20 11.70 6.36 6.58
CA GLY A 20 11.24 5.48 5.52
C GLY A 20 9.90 5.95 4.96
N MET A 21 9.71 5.70 3.67
CA MET A 21 8.45 5.95 2.98
C MET A 21 7.59 4.68 3.03
N PHE A 22 6.31 4.84 3.37
CA PHE A 22 5.33 3.75 3.35
C PHE A 22 4.30 3.99 2.24
N ILE A 23 3.99 2.96 1.45
CA ILE A 23 3.05 3.06 0.33
C ILE A 23 1.86 2.13 0.57
N HIS A 24 0.67 2.71 0.71
CA HIS A 24 -0.59 1.98 0.61
C HIS A 24 -1.10 2.05 -0.84
N TRP A 25 -0.91 0.98 -1.60
CA TRP A 25 -1.38 0.90 -2.98
C TRP A 25 -2.06 -0.44 -3.27
N GLY A 26 -3.22 -0.40 -3.93
CA GLY A 26 -4.01 -1.57 -4.25
C GLY A 26 -5.36 -1.20 -4.88
N LEU A 27 -6.25 -2.18 -5.01
CA LEU A 27 -7.55 -1.99 -5.69
C LEU A 27 -8.41 -0.87 -5.08
N TYR A 28 -8.27 -0.62 -3.78
CA TYR A 28 -8.97 0.44 -3.06
C TYR A 28 -8.61 1.85 -3.55
N ALA A 29 -7.46 2.01 -4.22
CA ALA A 29 -7.07 3.29 -4.81
C ALA A 29 -7.98 3.68 -5.99
N ILE A 30 -8.67 2.72 -6.63
CA ILE A 30 -9.58 3.00 -7.74
C ILE A 30 -10.88 3.67 -7.25
N PRO A 31 -11.63 3.13 -6.27
CA PRO A 31 -12.81 3.82 -5.73
C PRO A 31 -12.46 5.02 -4.83
N ALA A 32 -11.24 5.08 -4.27
CA ALA A 32 -10.72 6.24 -3.53
C ALA A 32 -11.67 6.77 -2.43
N GLY A 33 -12.27 5.85 -1.65
CA GLY A 33 -13.22 6.21 -0.58
C GLY A 33 -14.67 6.41 -1.05
N VAL A 34 -14.97 6.25 -2.34
CA VAL A 34 -16.31 6.38 -2.90
C VAL A 34 -16.79 5.04 -3.46
N TRP A 35 -17.95 4.55 -2.99
CA TRP A 35 -18.58 3.35 -3.53
C TRP A 35 -20.02 3.62 -3.95
N ARG A 36 -20.34 3.33 -5.22
CA ARG A 36 -21.68 3.54 -5.81
C ARG A 36 -22.25 4.95 -5.54
N GLY A 37 -21.41 5.97 -5.74
CA GLY A 37 -21.79 7.38 -5.57
C GLY A 37 -21.85 7.88 -4.12
N ARG A 38 -21.51 7.05 -3.12
CA ARG A 38 -21.49 7.45 -1.72
C ARG A 38 -20.08 7.52 -1.18
N CYS A 39 -19.78 8.58 -0.45
CA CYS A 39 -18.56 8.68 0.36
C CYS A 39 -18.66 7.67 1.52
N ILE A 40 -17.66 6.82 1.63
CA ILE A 40 -17.55 5.82 2.70
C ILE A 40 -16.63 6.40 3.77
N SER A 41 -17.12 6.45 5.00
CA SER A 41 -16.34 6.96 6.13
C SER A 41 -15.12 6.08 6.42
N GLY A 42 -14.07 6.70 6.93
CA GLY A 42 -12.81 6.04 7.27
C GLY A 42 -11.77 6.09 6.15
N ILE A 43 -10.75 5.26 6.31
CA ILE A 43 -9.59 5.19 5.42
C ILE A 43 -9.86 4.27 4.23
N GLY A 44 -9.36 4.67 3.05
CA GLY A 44 -9.76 4.09 1.76
C GLY A 44 -9.40 2.62 1.61
N GLU A 45 -8.32 2.15 2.21
CA GLU A 45 -7.90 0.74 2.12
C GLU A 45 -8.86 -0.24 2.81
N TRP A 46 -9.71 0.27 3.72
CA TRP A 46 -10.77 -0.49 4.37
C TRP A 46 -12.13 -0.40 3.68
N ILE A 47 -12.22 0.21 2.49
CA ILE A 47 -13.50 0.46 1.80
C ILE A 47 -14.31 -0.81 1.54
N MET A 48 -13.65 -1.95 1.23
CA MET A 48 -14.33 -3.23 1.03
C MET A 48 -15.11 -3.64 2.29
N TYR A 49 -14.49 -3.49 3.45
CA TYR A 49 -15.10 -3.80 4.74
C TYR A 49 -16.17 -2.77 5.13
N ASN A 50 -15.84 -1.47 5.06
CA ASN A 50 -16.72 -0.39 5.52
C ASN A 50 -18.01 -0.28 4.69
N ALA A 51 -17.91 -0.48 3.37
CA ALA A 51 -19.07 -0.44 2.46
C ALA A 51 -19.75 -1.80 2.27
N ARG A 52 -19.29 -2.85 2.98
CA ARG A 52 -19.81 -4.23 2.90
C ARG A 52 -19.83 -4.75 1.45
N ILE A 53 -18.77 -4.47 0.70
CA ILE A 53 -18.65 -4.87 -0.70
C ILE A 53 -18.40 -6.39 -0.76
N PRO A 54 -19.23 -7.18 -1.47
CA PRO A 54 -18.95 -8.58 -1.69
C PRO A 54 -17.60 -8.78 -2.40
N VAL A 55 -16.84 -9.79 -2.00
CA VAL A 55 -15.51 -10.08 -2.57
C VAL A 55 -15.57 -10.19 -4.09
N ARG A 56 -16.57 -10.91 -4.62
CA ARG A 56 -16.76 -11.08 -6.08
C ARG A 56 -17.07 -9.80 -6.85
N GLU A 57 -17.56 -8.77 -6.16
CA GLU A 57 -17.77 -7.46 -6.77
C GLU A 57 -16.49 -6.64 -6.71
N TYR A 58 -15.79 -6.71 -5.58
CA TYR A 58 -14.56 -5.97 -5.37
C TYR A 58 -13.41 -6.48 -6.26
N GLU A 59 -13.30 -7.79 -6.49
CA GLU A 59 -12.24 -8.38 -7.32
C GLU A 59 -12.26 -7.88 -8.78
N LYS A 60 -13.44 -7.51 -9.29
CA LYS A 60 -13.59 -6.92 -10.64
C LYS A 60 -12.83 -5.60 -10.81
N LEU A 61 -12.47 -4.92 -9.72
CA LEU A 61 -11.60 -3.75 -9.77
C LEU A 61 -10.22 -4.08 -10.36
N ALA A 62 -9.75 -5.33 -10.21
CA ALA A 62 -8.48 -5.78 -10.78
C ALA A 62 -8.45 -5.66 -12.30
N GLU A 63 -9.57 -5.90 -12.98
CA GLU A 63 -9.70 -5.75 -14.45
C GLU A 63 -9.48 -4.29 -14.90
N ARG A 64 -9.69 -3.32 -14.01
CA ARG A 64 -9.50 -1.89 -14.28
C ARG A 64 -8.19 -1.35 -13.73
N PHE A 65 -7.42 -2.16 -13.01
CA PHE A 65 -6.19 -1.72 -12.39
C PHE A 65 -5.07 -1.63 -13.42
N ASN A 66 -5.00 -0.48 -14.09
CA ASN A 66 -3.99 -0.19 -15.11
C ASN A 66 -3.34 1.19 -14.86
N PRO A 67 -2.38 1.29 -13.93
CA PRO A 67 -1.75 2.55 -13.57
C PRO A 67 -0.71 2.98 -14.61
N THR A 68 -1.17 3.49 -15.75
CA THR A 68 -0.30 3.86 -16.89
C THR A 68 0.70 4.98 -16.61
N LYS A 69 0.49 5.76 -15.55
CA LYS A 69 1.41 6.80 -15.07
C LYS A 69 2.41 6.30 -14.03
N PHE A 70 2.37 5.02 -13.65
CA PHE A 70 3.29 4.47 -12.67
C PHE A 70 4.73 4.42 -13.22
N ASN A 71 5.67 4.93 -12.42
CA ASN A 71 7.09 4.87 -12.72
C ASN A 71 7.88 4.56 -11.45
N ALA A 72 8.43 3.35 -11.37
CA ALA A 72 9.20 2.91 -10.20
C ALA A 72 10.46 3.75 -9.95
N ARG A 73 11.12 4.26 -11.01
CA ARG A 73 12.33 5.10 -10.84
C ARG A 73 11.98 6.44 -10.22
N GLU A 74 10.88 7.03 -10.66
CA GLU A 74 10.38 8.30 -10.11
C GLU A 74 10.01 8.15 -8.63
N TRP A 75 9.33 7.06 -8.27
CA TRP A 75 8.97 6.81 -6.87
C TRP A 75 10.20 6.61 -5.97
N VAL A 76 11.21 5.87 -6.44
CA VAL A 76 12.46 5.70 -5.69
C VAL A 76 13.25 7.01 -5.60
N HIS A 77 13.20 7.84 -6.63
CA HIS A 77 13.80 9.17 -6.61
C HIS A 77 13.16 10.05 -5.52
N ILE A 78 11.82 10.11 -5.48
CA ILE A 78 11.05 10.82 -4.44
C ILE A 78 11.36 10.28 -3.04
N ALA A 79 11.53 8.96 -2.89
CA ALA A 79 11.81 8.34 -1.59
C ALA A 79 13.19 8.70 -1.02
N ARG A 80 14.14 9.02 -1.91
CA ARG A 80 15.53 9.29 -1.60
C ARG A 80 15.79 10.76 -1.34
N ASP A 81 15.16 11.64 -2.12
CA ASP A 81 15.35 13.09 -2.07
C ASP A 81 14.76 13.69 -0.78
#